data_AF-A0A7S2XS23-F1
#
_entry.id   AF-A0A7S2XS23-F1
#
_cell.length_a   1.000
_cell.length_b   1.000
_cell.length_c   1.000
_cell.angle_alpha   90.00
_cell.angle_beta   90.00
_cell.angle_gamma   90.00
#
_symmetry.space_group_name_H-M   'P 1'
#
loop_
_entity.id
_entity.type
_entity.pdbx_description
1 polymer ?
#
loop_
_entity_poly.entity_id
_entity_poly.type
_entity_poly.pdbx_seq_one_letter_code
_entity_poly.pdbx_strand_id
1 'polypeptide(L)'
;MAAAGSGMAPLKACIESGLFSCASSGTTTLYYGEWTEDDLCFTDLHDNWRNYMGITVVPVLSRTPDTRGYIQEVLQQDGLATRTTDIDNNNNDNNNDNAMAIPTTWAILCGMDDMVESCTKVLTSAGMDDQRILLNLS
;
A
#
# COMPACT_ATOMS: atom_id res chain seq x y z
N MET A 1 0.09 -1.99 -0.19
CA MET A 1 -1.02 -2.96 -0.29
C MET A 1 -2.24 -2.34 0.36
N ALA A 2 -3.43 -2.56 -0.17
CA ALA A 2 -4.68 -2.09 0.42
C ALA A 2 -5.74 -3.18 0.38
N ALA A 3 -6.41 -3.39 1.51
CA ALA A 3 -7.59 -4.25 1.58
C ALA A 3 -8.69 -3.66 2.43
N ALA A 4 -9.94 -4.04 2.13
CA ALA A 4 -11.10 -3.72 2.95
C ALA A 4 -11.98 -4.97 3.12
N GLY A 5 -12.52 -5.19 4.32
CA GLY A 5 -13.40 -6.31 4.60
C GLY A 5 -12.77 -7.67 4.27
N SER A 6 -13.52 -8.50 3.55
CA SER A 6 -13.10 -9.86 3.13
C SER A 6 -11.86 -9.89 2.24
N GLY A 7 -11.49 -8.77 1.60
CA GLY A 7 -10.26 -8.66 0.81
C GLY A 7 -8.97 -8.87 1.63
N MET A 8 -9.08 -8.83 2.96
CA MET A 8 -7.97 -9.15 3.86
C MET A 8 -7.54 -10.62 3.79
N ALA A 9 -8.46 -11.56 3.55
CA ALA A 9 -8.15 -12.99 3.54
C ALA A 9 -7.24 -13.42 2.37
N PRO A 10 -7.50 -12.98 1.12
CA PRO A 10 -6.55 -13.17 0.02
C PRO A 10 -5.19 -12.54 0.31
N LEU A 11 -5.15 -11.30 0.84
CA LEU A 11 -3.88 -10.65 1.15
C LEU A 11 -3.10 -11.38 2.26
N LYS A 12 -3.78 -11.90 3.29
CA LYS A 12 -3.16 -12.74 4.31
C LYS A 12 -2.45 -13.95 3.68
N ALA A 13 -3.12 -14.68 2.79
CA ALA A 13 -2.52 -15.83 2.12
C ALA A 13 -1.29 -15.43 1.30
N CYS A 14 -1.38 -14.30 0.60
CA CYS A 14 -0.30 -13.71 -0.20
C CYS A 14 0.89 -13.26 0.69
N ILE A 15 0.65 -12.75 1.89
CA ILE A 15 1.68 -12.40 2.87
C ILE A 15 2.37 -13.65 3.41
N GLU A 16 1.59 -14.63 3.86
CA GLU A 16 2.09 -15.87 4.47
C GLU A 16 2.83 -16.78 3.49
N SER A 17 2.55 -16.67 2.19
CA SER A 17 3.31 -17.38 1.16
C SER A 17 4.72 -16.83 0.96
N GLY A 18 5.08 -15.71 1.62
CA GLY A 18 6.40 -15.10 1.54
C GLY A 18 6.68 -14.35 0.24
N LEU A 19 5.66 -14.13 -0.60
CA LEU A 19 5.81 -13.47 -1.92
C LEU A 19 6.30 -12.02 -1.80
N PHE A 20 6.05 -11.36 -0.67
CA PHE A 20 6.42 -9.96 -0.41
C PHE A 20 7.50 -9.80 0.65
N SER A 21 8.19 -10.89 1.01
CA SER A 21 9.30 -10.83 1.96
C SER A 21 10.43 -10.02 1.32
N CYS A 22 10.47 -8.73 1.64
CA CYS A 22 11.37 -7.80 0.99
C CYS A 22 12.78 -8.02 1.54
N ALA A 23 13.71 -8.38 0.65
CA ALA A 23 15.12 -8.47 0.97
C ALA A 23 15.64 -7.08 1.41
N SER A 24 15.98 -6.99 2.69
CA SER A 24 16.96 -6.07 3.30
C SER A 24 16.76 -4.55 3.25
N SER A 25 15.78 -3.96 2.52
CA SER A 25 15.56 -2.51 2.57
C SER A 25 14.15 -1.98 2.28
N GLY A 26 13.23 -2.79 1.73
CA GLY A 26 11.87 -2.32 1.42
C GLY A 26 10.89 -2.56 2.57
N THR A 27 10.29 -1.50 3.11
CA THR A 27 9.15 -1.61 4.03
C THR A 27 7.86 -1.71 3.25
N THR A 28 7.11 -2.81 3.41
CA THR A 28 5.80 -2.97 2.79
C THR A 28 4.73 -2.43 3.74
N THR A 29 3.84 -1.57 3.25
CA THR A 29 2.70 -1.06 4.04
C THR A 29 1.39 -1.68 3.56
N LEU A 30 0.58 -2.16 4.50
CA LEU A 30 -0.78 -2.67 4.28
C LEU A 30 -1.79 -1.72 4.91
N TYR A 31 -2.58 -1.03 4.08
CA TYR A 31 -3.74 -0.27 4.55
C TYR A 31 -4.93 -1.22 4.68
N TYR A 32 -5.44 -1.39 5.88
CA TYR A 32 -6.56 -2.30 6.15
C TYR A 32 -7.79 -1.51 6.59
N GLY A 33 -8.79 -1.45 5.70
CA GLY A 33 -10.03 -0.72 5.88
C GLY A 33 -11.13 -1.55 6.52
N GLU A 34 -11.68 -1.04 7.63
CA GLU A 34 -12.85 -1.62 8.29
C GLU A 34 -13.78 -0.54 8.84
N TRP A 35 -14.92 -0.94 9.42
CA TRP A 35 -15.82 -0.01 10.08
C TRP A 35 -15.27 0.44 11.44
N THR A 36 -14.91 -0.50 12.31
CA THR A 36 -14.42 -0.24 13.67
C THR A 36 -13.21 -1.13 14.00
N GLU A 37 -12.58 -0.91 15.16
CA GLU A 37 -11.48 -1.77 15.62
C GLU A 37 -11.91 -3.22 15.84
N ASP A 38 -13.16 -3.44 16.27
CA ASP A 38 -13.71 -4.78 16.52
C ASP A 38 -13.92 -5.59 15.23
N ASP A 39 -13.99 -4.91 14.08
CA ASP A 39 -14.13 -5.54 12.75
C ASP A 39 -12.78 -5.96 12.16
N LEU A 40 -11.65 -5.49 12.74
CA LEU A 40 -10.32 -5.87 12.28
C LEU A 40 -10.04 -7.35 12.57
N CYS A 41 -9.81 -8.12 11.50
CA CYS A 41 -9.42 -9.51 11.60
C CYS A 41 -7.90 -9.68 11.65
N PHE A 42 -7.43 -10.79 12.24
CA PHE A 42 -6.02 -11.21 12.25
C PHE A 42 -5.05 -10.23 12.92
N THR A 43 -5.56 -9.42 13.86
CA THR A 43 -4.77 -8.42 14.58
C THR A 43 -3.62 -9.03 15.38
N ASP A 44 -3.77 -10.27 15.82
CA ASP A 44 -2.76 -11.09 16.48
C ASP A 44 -1.54 -11.40 15.58
N LEU A 45 -1.71 -11.34 14.25
CA LEU A 45 -0.64 -11.58 13.29
C LEU A 45 0.14 -10.32 12.90
N HIS A 46 -0.38 -9.13 13.22
CA HIS A 46 0.23 -7.87 12.79
C HIS A 46 1.66 -7.70 13.29
N ASP A 47 1.93 -8.06 14.55
CA ASP A 47 3.28 -8.00 15.14
C ASP A 47 4.22 -9.00 14.47
N ASN A 48 3.73 -10.19 14.15
CA ASN A 48 4.51 -11.20 13.44
C ASN A 48 4.89 -10.72 12.03
N TRP A 49 3.93 -10.17 11.28
CA TRP A 49 4.18 -9.62 9.96
C TRP A 49 5.15 -8.44 9.98
N ARG A 50 5.04 -7.57 10.99
CA ARG A 50 5.96 -6.44 11.17
C ARG A 50 7.38 -6.92 11.48
N ASN A 51 7.53 -7.80 12.46
CA ASN A 51 8.83 -8.16 13.01
C ASN A 51 9.59 -9.14 12.11
N TYR A 52 8.88 -10.05 11.43
CA TYR A 52 9.51 -11.13 10.66
C TYR A 52 9.34 -11.01 9.15
N MET A 53 8.34 -10.27 8.67
CA MET A 53 8.04 -10.14 7.23
C MET A 53 8.21 -8.70 6.71
N GLY A 54 8.53 -7.73 7.57
CA GLY A 54 8.73 -6.33 7.17
C GLY A 54 7.46 -5.62 6.70
N ILE A 55 6.29 -6.13 7.10
CA ILE A 55 4.98 -5.59 6.69
C ILE A 55 4.38 -4.79 7.85
N THR A 56 4.13 -3.51 7.62
CA THR A 56 3.43 -2.65 8.58
C THR A 56 1.96 -2.54 8.21
N VAL A 57 1.08 -2.92 9.13
CA VAL A 57 -0.37 -2.75 8.96
C VAL A 57 -0.81 -1.39 9.51
N VAL A 58 -1.52 -0.63 8.68
CA VAL A 58 -2.13 0.66 9.01
C VAL A 58 -3.64 0.47 8.96
N PRO A 59 -4.33 0.38 10.12
CA PRO A 59 -5.79 0.30 10.14
C PRO A 59 -6.38 1.64 9.69
N VAL A 60 -7.43 1.57 8.87
CA VAL A 60 -8.18 2.70 8.33
C VAL A 60 -9.66 2.47 8.67
N LEU A 61 -10.17 3.20 9.66
CA LEU A 61 -11.49 2.96 10.23
C LEU A 61 -12.47 4.05 9.81
N SER A 62 -13.58 3.62 9.20
CA SER A 62 -14.58 4.52 8.60
C SER A 62 -15.67 4.98 9.57
N ARG A 63 -15.84 4.31 10.72
CA ARG A 63 -16.90 4.61 11.72
C ARG A 63 -16.36 4.87 13.13
N THR A 64 -15.24 5.58 13.27
CA THR A 64 -14.72 6.00 14.58
C THR A 64 -14.89 7.51 14.81
N PRO A 65 -15.06 7.96 16.08
CA PRO A 65 -15.23 9.39 16.41
C PRO A 65 -14.00 10.25 16.03
N ASP A 66 -12.80 9.67 16.13
CA ASP A 66 -11.52 10.36 15.89
C ASP A 66 -10.98 10.19 14.45
N THR A 67 -11.73 9.50 13.58
CA THR A 67 -11.56 9.29 12.12
C THR A 67 -10.26 8.63 11.61
N ARG A 68 -10.39 7.78 10.58
CA ARG A 68 -9.39 7.64 9.50
C ARG A 68 -9.98 7.61 8.08
N GLY A 69 -11.28 7.89 7.95
CA GLY A 69 -11.92 8.03 6.65
C GLY A 69 -11.87 6.74 5.83
N TYR A 70 -11.75 6.88 4.51
CA TYR A 70 -11.62 5.75 3.60
C TYR A 70 -10.16 5.57 3.15
N ILE A 71 -9.79 4.35 2.73
CA ILE A 71 -8.41 3.99 2.37
C ILE A 71 -7.80 4.96 1.35
N GLN A 72 -8.58 5.40 0.35
CA GLN A 72 -8.10 6.32 -0.68
C GLN A 72 -7.62 7.66 -0.12
N GLU A 73 -8.20 8.14 0.98
CA GLU A 73 -7.83 9.41 1.60
C GLU A 73 -6.47 9.28 2.31
N VAL A 74 -6.27 8.16 3.02
CA VAL A 74 -4.99 7.85 3.67
C VAL A 74 -3.89 7.63 2.62
N LEU A 75 -4.19 6.91 1.53
CA LEU A 75 -3.26 6.72 0.42
C LEU A 75 -2.82 8.06 -0.21
N GLN A 76 -3.76 8.98 -0.37
CA GLN A 76 -3.46 10.31 -0.91
C GLN A 76 -2.57 11.12 0.04
N GLN A 77 -2.79 11.02 1.36
CA GLN A 77 -1.97 11.68 2.38
C GLN A 77 -0.56 11.10 2.47
N ASP A 78 -0.40 9.78 2.36
CA ASP A 78 0.90 9.11 2.49
C ASP A 78 1.83 9.34 1.28
N GLY A 79 1.32 9.88 0.16
CA GLY A 79 2.14 10.29 -0.98
C GLY A 79 2.95 9.15 -1.61
N LEU A 80 2.44 7.91 -1.55
CA LEU A 80 3.20 6.70 -1.88
C LEU A 80 3.74 6.65 -3.31
N ALA A 81 3.04 7.24 -4.29
CA ALA A 81 3.54 7.27 -5.67
C ALA A 81 4.64 8.32 -5.88
N THR A 82 4.88 9.21 -4.91
CA THR A 82 5.92 10.23 -4.97
C THR A 82 7.23 9.77 -4.31
N ARG A 83 7.24 8.62 -3.62
CA ARG A 83 8.46 8.04 -3.03
C ARG A 83 9.34 7.44 -4.12
N THR A 84 10.28 8.24 -4.57
CA THR A 84 11.39 7.85 -5.43
C THR A 84 12.41 7.14 -4.56
N THR A 85 12.84 5.94 -4.94
CA THR A 85 14.10 5.40 -4.39
C THR A 85 15.19 6.36 -4.82
N ASP A 86 15.84 6.99 -3.85
CA ASP A 86 17.00 7.86 -4.06
C ASP A 86 17.94 7.15 -5.05
N ILE A 87 18.03 7.69 -6.26
CA ILE A 87 19.10 7.32 -7.17
C ILE A 87 20.36 7.77 -6.44
N ASP A 88 21.24 6.81 -6.11
CA ASP A 88 22.59 7.06 -5.64
C ASP A 88 23.31 7.96 -6.67
N ASN A 89 23.17 9.26 -6.52
CA ASN A 89 23.78 10.28 -7.36
C ASN A 89 25.26 10.42 -6.98
N ASN A 90 26.06 9.43 -7.36
CA ASN A 90 27.47 9.66 -7.66
C ASN A 90 27.67 9.55 -9.17
N ASN A 91 27.10 10.49 -9.92
CA ASN A 91 27.72 10.90 -11.18
C ASN A 91 27.41 12.37 -11.47
N ASN A 92 28.49 13.14 -11.37
CA ASN A 92 28.63 14.53 -11.80
C ASN A 92 28.55 14.57 -13.32
N ASP A 93 27.37 14.79 -13.90
CA ASP A 93 27.23 15.22 -15.29
C ASP A 93 26.17 16.32 -15.39
N ASN A 94 26.64 17.52 -15.74
CA ASN A 94 25.82 18.71 -15.97
C ASN A 94 25.04 18.56 -17.28
N ASN A 95 23.82 18.02 -17.23
CA ASN A 95 22.87 18.18 -18.33
C ASN A 95 21.44 18.33 -17.82
N ASN A 96 20.72 19.29 -18.41
CA ASN A 96 19.41 19.79 -18.01
C ASN A 96 18.26 18.85 -18.38
N ASP A 97 18.31 17.62 -17.90
CA ASP A 97 17.23 16.66 -18.11
C ASP A 97 16.40 16.60 -16.83
N ASN A 98 15.14 17.02 -16.92
CA ASN A 98 14.11 16.81 -15.91
C ASN A 98 13.89 15.30 -15.74
N ALA A 99 14.81 14.63 -15.05
CA ALA A 99 14.74 13.21 -14.75
C ALA A 99 13.60 13.01 -13.74
N MET A 100 12.40 12.82 -14.28
CA MET A 100 11.22 12.41 -13.53
C MET A 100 11.53 11.06 -12.90
N ALA A 101 11.88 11.06 -11.62
CA ALA A 101 12.24 9.86 -10.91
C ALA A 101 11.06 8.88 -10.93
N ILE A 102 11.34 7.63 -11.34
CA ILE A 102 10.31 6.65 -11.67
C ILE A 102 9.89 5.95 -10.36
N PRO A 103 8.63 6.01 -9.94
CA PRO A 103 8.17 5.29 -8.75
C PRO A 103 8.34 3.78 -8.98
N THR A 104 9.16 3.13 -8.16
CA THR A 104 9.40 1.67 -8.25
C THR A 104 8.36 0.86 -7.46
N THR A 105 7.47 1.54 -6.76
CA THR A 105 6.43 0.96 -5.91
C THR A 105 5.39 0.19 -6.72
N TRP A 106 4.99 -0.97 -6.18
CA TRP A 106 3.87 -1.76 -6.67
C TRP A 106 2.68 -1.63 -5.71
N ALA A 107 1.48 -1.63 -6.25
CA ALA A 107 0.25 -1.64 -5.47
C ALA A 107 -0.50 -2.95 -5.67
N ILE A 108 -1.10 -3.45 -4.59
CA ILE A 108 -2.00 -4.60 -4.59
C ILE A 108 -3.27 -4.16 -3.89
N LEU A 109 -4.40 -4.27 -4.58
CA LEU A 109 -5.71 -3.85 -4.09
C LEU A 109 -6.65 -5.07 -4.04
N CYS A 110 -7.32 -5.26 -2.90
CA CYS A 110 -8.28 -6.36 -2.71
C CYS A 110 -9.46 -5.94 -1.83
N GLY A 111 -10.67 -6.00 -2.35
CA GLY A 111 -11.89 -5.61 -1.62
C GLY A 111 -12.96 -5.13 -2.59
N MET A 112 -13.94 -4.38 -2.07
CA MET A 112 -15.07 -3.88 -2.86
C MET A 112 -14.62 -3.04 -4.07
N ASP A 113 -15.36 -3.15 -5.18
CA ASP A 113 -15.07 -2.45 -6.45
C ASP A 113 -14.89 -0.94 -6.26
N ASP A 114 -15.77 -0.30 -5.48
CA ASP A 114 -15.69 1.15 -5.19
C ASP A 114 -14.36 1.56 -4.53
N MET A 115 -13.83 0.71 -3.65
CA MET A 115 -12.54 0.95 -2.99
C MET A 115 -11.40 0.81 -3.99
N VAL A 116 -11.44 -0.25 -4.81
CA VAL A 116 -10.43 -0.52 -5.84
C VAL A 116 -10.37 0.61 -6.86
N GLU A 117 -11.53 1.05 -7.36
CA GLU A 117 -11.62 2.16 -8.32
C GLU A 117 -11.08 3.46 -7.72
N SER A 118 -11.48 3.78 -6.49
CA SER A 118 -11.05 5.00 -5.79
C SER A 118 -9.54 5.01 -5.52
N CYS A 119 -8.98 3.88 -5.06
CA CYS A 119 -7.54 3.76 -4.81
C CYS A 119 -6.74 3.80 -6.12
N THR A 120 -7.23 3.16 -7.19
CA THR A 120 -6.60 3.18 -8.51
C THR A 120 -6.50 4.62 -9.03
N LYS A 121 -7.58 5.41 -8.92
CA LYS A 121 -7.59 6.83 -9.30
C LYS A 121 -6.55 7.64 -8.51
N VAL A 122 -6.44 7.41 -7.20
CA VAL A 122 -5.45 8.10 -6.36
C VAL A 122 -4.02 7.75 -6.80
N LEU A 123 -3.73 6.47 -7.00
CA LEU A 123 -2.38 6.00 -7.37
C LEU A 123 -1.96 6.49 -8.76
N THR A 124 -2.86 6.39 -9.75
CA THR A 124 -2.61 6.84 -11.13
C THR A 124 -2.47 8.36 -11.22
N SER A 125 -3.31 9.12 -10.50
CA SER A 125 -3.19 10.58 -10.42
C SER A 125 -1.86 11.02 -9.80
N ALA A 126 -1.27 10.16 -8.96
CA ALA A 126 0.01 10.40 -8.35
C ALA A 126 1.20 9.86 -9.18
N GLY A 127 0.95 9.35 -10.40
CA GLY A 127 1.97 8.96 -11.38
C GLY A 127 2.31 7.46 -11.41
N MET A 128 1.55 6.61 -10.72
CA MET A 128 1.72 5.16 -10.81
C MET A 128 1.14 4.62 -12.13
N ASP A 129 1.90 3.77 -12.82
CA ASP A 129 1.44 3.06 -14.02
C ASP A 129 0.44 1.95 -13.66
N ASP A 130 -0.63 1.80 -14.43
CA ASP A 130 -1.65 0.76 -14.25
C ASP A 130 -1.05 -0.65 -14.24
N GLN A 131 0.04 -0.90 -14.98
CA GLN A 131 0.74 -2.19 -14.99
C GLN A 131 1.37 -2.55 -13.64
N ARG A 132 1.54 -1.57 -12.74
CA ARG A 132 2.06 -1.75 -11.38
C ARG A 132 0.95 -1.87 -10.33
N ILE A 133 -0.30 -1.81 -10.74
CA ILE A 133 -1.48 -1.97 -9.87
C ILE A 133 -2.06 -3.37 -10.11
N LEU A 134 -1.80 -4.28 -9.18
CA LEU A 134 -2.36 -5.63 -9.19
C LEU A 134 -3.72 -5.64 -8.49
N LEU A 135 -4.73 -6.11 -9.20
CA LEU A 135 -6.10 -6.24 -8.70
C LEU A 135 -6.42 -7.72 -8.52
N ASN A 136 -6.82 -8.12 -7.32
CA ASN A 136 -7.41 -9.44 -7.08
C ASN A 136 -8.83 -9.21 -6.57
N LEU A 137 -9.77 -9.08 -7.51
CA LEU A 137 -11.19 -8.88 -7.22
C LEU A 137 -11.74 -10.16 -6.58
N SER A 138 -12.30 -10.03 -5.38
CA SER A 138 -12.96 -11.11 -4.62
C SER A 138 -14.42 -11.22 -4.98
#